data_AF-A0A3E1BHF8-F1
#
_entry.id   AF-A0A3E1BHF8-F1
#
_cell.length_a   1.000
_cell.length_b   1.000
_cell.length_c   1.000
_cell.angle_alpha   90.00
_cell.angle_beta   90.00
_cell.angle_gamma   90.00
#
_symmetry.space_group_name_H-M   'P 1'
#
loop_
_entity.id
_entity.type
_entity.pdbx_description
1 polymer ?
#
loop_
_entity_poly.entity_id
_entity_poly.type
_entity_poly.pdbx_seq_one_letter_code
_entity_poly.pdbx_strand_id
1 'polypeptide(L)'
;MHNSGRFSFTISELQEDGHLRPYMEARAIDDVFYSRIENGVWDEDKRLPIRTPLDANSGLPIFTSCKEIGDSQTEGEPAFHYSAHWRRYKWSAAIDIWISKASGKFIKTISRYDQGAGEMPFPVAVQIMDYDRAHAMNR
;
A
#
# COMPACT_ATOMS: atom_id res chain seq x y z
N MET A 1 19.76 -2.56 -10.34
CA MET A 1 18.91 -2.02 -9.24
C MET A 1 17.47 -2.07 -9.74
N HIS A 2 16.68 -3.04 -9.27
CA HIS A 2 15.36 -3.37 -9.84
C HIS A 2 14.26 -2.44 -9.32
N ASN A 3 14.24 -1.18 -9.76
CA ASN A 3 13.18 -0.26 -9.37
C ASN A 3 11.81 -0.81 -9.82
N SER A 4 10.79 -0.83 -8.96
CA SER A 4 9.45 -1.41 -9.21
C SER A 4 8.62 -0.66 -10.27
N GLY A 5 9.26 0.16 -11.10
CA GLY A 5 8.65 1.03 -12.08
C GLY A 5 8.13 2.34 -11.49
N ARG A 6 7.47 3.12 -12.34
CA ARG A 6 6.67 4.27 -11.93
C ARG A 6 5.30 3.77 -11.46
N PHE A 7 4.80 4.34 -10.37
CA PHE A 7 3.47 4.01 -9.83
C PHE A 7 2.97 5.16 -8.98
N SER A 8 1.67 5.17 -8.76
CA SER A 8 1.01 5.99 -7.76
C SER A 8 0.21 5.11 -6.81
N PHE A 9 -0.11 5.65 -5.64
CA PHE A 9 -1.09 5.04 -4.75
C PHE A 9 -1.81 6.10 -3.95
N THR A 10 -2.99 5.73 -3.48
CA THR A 10 -3.73 6.50 -2.48
C THR A 10 -3.82 5.70 -1.19
N ILE A 11 -3.89 6.39 -0.07
CA ILE A 11 -4.22 5.83 1.24
C ILE A 11 -5.44 6.59 1.76
N SER A 12 -6.45 5.83 2.19
CA SER A 12 -7.66 6.36 2.82
C SER A 12 -7.91 5.66 4.15
N GLU A 13 -8.56 6.36 5.07
CA GLU A 13 -9.15 5.75 6.25
C GLU A 13 -10.47 5.07 5.87
N LEU A 14 -10.66 3.81 6.26
CA LEU A 14 -11.96 3.15 6.18
C LEU A 14 -12.77 3.49 7.43
N GLN A 15 -13.81 4.31 7.26
CA GLN A 15 -14.74 4.68 8.31
C GLN A 15 -15.66 3.50 8.67
N GLU A 16 -16.27 3.53 9.86
CA GLU A 16 -17.19 2.48 10.34
C GLU A 16 -18.41 2.28 9.44
N ASP A 17 -18.86 3.34 8.77
CA ASP A 17 -19.98 3.32 7.82
C ASP A 17 -19.58 2.80 6.42
N GLY A 18 -18.32 2.43 6.23
CA GLY A 18 -17.76 1.91 4.98
C GLY A 18 -17.27 2.98 4.02
N HIS A 19 -17.41 4.28 4.33
CA HIS A 19 -16.85 5.33 3.48
C HIS A 19 -15.33 5.41 3.59
N LEU A 20 -14.69 5.79 2.49
CA LEU A 20 -13.25 6.05 2.45
C LEU A 20 -13.01 7.56 2.61
N ARG A 21 -12.30 7.95 3.67
CA ARG A 21 -11.80 9.32 3.83
C ARG A 21 -10.38 9.40 3.26
N PRO A 22 -10.13 10.12 2.15
CA PRO A 22 -8.79 10.27 1.60
C PRO A 22 -7.83 10.86 2.63
N TYR A 23 -6.61 10.33 2.69
CA TYR A 23 -5.58 10.80 3.61
C TYR A 23 -4.27 11.12 2.91
N MET A 24 -3.80 10.27 2.00
CA MET A 24 -2.53 10.50 1.32
C MET A 24 -2.62 10.12 -0.15
N GLU A 25 -1.94 10.90 -0.97
CA GLU A 25 -1.60 10.54 -2.34
C GLU A 25 -0.08 10.47 -2.46
N ALA A 26 0.40 9.48 -3.20
CA ALA A 26 1.83 9.32 -3.43
C ALA A 26 2.12 8.88 -4.85
N ARG A 27 3.29 9.28 -5.35
CA ARG A 27 3.77 8.98 -6.70
C ARG A 27 5.26 8.70 -6.64
N ALA A 28 5.66 7.55 -7.17
CA ALA A 28 7.05 7.18 -7.32
C ALA A 28 7.45 7.34 -8.79
N ILE A 29 8.25 8.35 -9.10
CA ILE A 29 8.70 8.66 -10.46
C ILE A 29 10.22 8.66 -10.46
N ASP A 30 10.81 7.71 -11.19
CA ASP A 30 12.27 7.55 -11.27
C ASP A 30 12.90 7.43 -9.87
N ASP A 31 13.76 8.36 -9.47
CA ASP A 31 14.44 8.42 -8.16
C ASP A 31 13.76 9.34 -7.15
N VAL A 32 12.56 9.83 -7.46
CA VAL A 32 11.80 10.77 -6.62
C VAL A 32 10.51 10.13 -6.13
N PHE A 33 10.16 10.43 -4.88
CA PHE A 33 8.91 10.08 -4.23
C PHE A 33 8.17 11.37 -3.89
N TYR A 34 7.05 11.60 -4.56
CA TYR A 34 6.15 12.71 -4.28
C TYR A 34 5.04 12.21 -3.36
N SER A 35 4.71 12.98 -2.34
CA SER A 35 3.52 12.68 -1.53
C SER A 35 2.80 13.96 -1.13
N ARG A 36 1.51 13.82 -0.85
CA ARG A 36 0.68 14.87 -0.29
C ARG A 36 -0.26 14.24 0.71
N ILE A 37 -0.35 14.85 1.89
CA ILE A 37 -1.36 14.51 2.89
C ILE A 37 -2.56 15.43 2.68
N GLU A 38 -3.74 14.82 2.59
CA GLU A 38 -5.04 15.48 2.38
C GLU A 38 -4.97 16.49 1.23
N ASN A 39 -5.44 17.72 1.45
CA ASN A 39 -5.37 18.82 0.49
C ASN A 39 -4.12 19.69 0.67
N GLY A 40 -3.05 19.13 1.24
CA GLY A 40 -1.79 19.83 1.51
C GLY A 40 -0.99 20.17 0.26
N VAL A 41 0.28 20.55 0.48
CA VAL A 41 1.24 20.77 -0.61
C VAL A 41 1.92 19.43 -0.94
N TRP A 42 2.37 19.28 -2.18
CA TRP A 42 3.21 18.15 -2.57
C TRP A 42 4.60 18.29 -1.94
N ASP A 43 4.96 17.32 -1.14
CA ASP A 43 6.32 17.11 -0.64
C ASP A 43 7.09 16.23 -1.62
N GLU A 44 8.41 16.47 -1.67
CA GLU A 44 9.35 15.73 -2.51
C GLU A 44 10.43 15.11 -1.63
N ASP A 45 10.54 13.78 -1.70
CA ASP A 45 11.58 13.01 -1.04
C ASP A 45 12.41 12.22 -2.05
N LYS A 46 13.67 11.99 -1.69
CA LYS A 46 14.47 10.98 -2.41
C LYS A 46 13.81 9.62 -2.25
N ARG A 47 13.55 8.94 -3.36
CA ARG A 47 12.95 7.60 -3.34
C ARG A 47 13.85 6.66 -2.57
N LEU A 48 13.33 6.19 -1.43
CA LEU A 48 14.02 5.18 -0.63
C LEU A 48 14.23 3.91 -1.48
N PRO A 49 15.34 3.19 -1.28
CA PRO A 49 15.57 1.92 -1.95
C PRO A 49 14.41 0.96 -1.68
N ILE A 50 14.21 0.02 -2.61
CA ILE A 50 13.09 -0.93 -2.60
C ILE A 50 12.97 -1.55 -1.21
N ARG A 51 11.83 -1.29 -0.55
CA ARG A 51 11.47 -1.97 0.69
C ARG A 51 11.42 -3.47 0.38
N THR A 52 12.32 -4.25 0.98
CA THR A 52 12.41 -5.68 0.71
C THR A 52 11.30 -6.44 1.45
N PRO A 53 11.04 -7.71 1.09
CA PRO A 53 10.18 -8.60 1.87
C PRO A 53 10.69 -8.90 3.28
N LEU A 54 11.87 -8.39 3.64
CA LEU A 54 12.46 -8.51 4.97
C LEU A 54 12.45 -7.14 5.66
N ASP A 55 12.20 -7.15 6.96
CA ASP A 55 12.33 -5.96 7.78
C ASP A 55 13.82 -5.61 7.94
N ALA A 56 14.19 -4.35 7.70
CA ALA A 56 15.59 -3.94 7.66
C ALA A 56 16.28 -4.02 9.04
N ASN A 57 15.50 -3.92 10.12
CA ASN A 57 16.04 -3.93 11.48
C ASN A 57 16.17 -5.35 12.04
N SER A 58 15.16 -6.19 11.82
CA SER A 58 15.10 -7.54 12.40
C SER A 58 15.55 -8.65 11.44
N GLY A 59 15.60 -8.38 10.13
CA GLY A 59 15.86 -9.38 9.10
C GLY A 59 14.72 -10.39 8.90
N LEU A 60 13.60 -10.25 9.61
CA LEU A 60 12.47 -11.17 9.55
C LEU A 60 11.53 -10.83 8.39
N PRO A 61 10.74 -11.81 7.88
CA PRO A 61 9.72 -11.55 6.88
C PRO A 61 8.70 -10.51 7.36
N ILE A 62 8.38 -9.54 6.50
CA ILE A 62 7.37 -8.50 6.82
C ILE A 62 5.94 -9.02 6.77
N PHE A 63 5.70 -10.10 6.03
CA PHE A 63 4.40 -10.78 5.95
C PHE A 63 4.57 -12.17 6.56
N THR A 64 3.75 -12.46 7.56
CA THR A 64 3.68 -13.76 8.24
C THR A 64 2.24 -14.25 8.28
N SER A 65 2.02 -15.52 8.61
CA SER A 65 0.68 -16.11 8.68
C SER A 65 -0.14 -15.96 7.39
N CYS A 66 0.53 -15.98 6.23
CA CYS A 66 -0.10 -15.81 4.93
C CYS A 66 -1.08 -16.95 4.65
N LYS A 67 -2.30 -16.59 4.25
CA LYS A 67 -3.36 -17.53 3.86
C LYS A 67 -4.05 -17.01 2.61
N GLU A 68 -4.18 -17.88 1.61
CA GLU A 68 -5.04 -17.61 0.46
C GLU A 68 -6.50 -17.71 0.89
N ILE A 69 -7.25 -16.64 0.65
CA ILE A 69 -8.69 -16.59 0.89
C ILE A 69 -9.42 -17.10 -0.36
N GLY A 70 -8.87 -16.79 -1.54
CA GLY A 70 -9.29 -17.35 -2.82
C GLY A 70 -9.26 -16.32 -3.94
N ASP A 71 -10.06 -16.58 -4.95
CA ASP A 71 -10.22 -15.69 -6.10
C ASP A 71 -11.19 -14.55 -5.78
N SER A 72 -10.87 -13.36 -6.28
CA SER A 72 -11.68 -12.16 -6.10
C SER A 72 -11.78 -11.39 -7.41
N GLN A 73 -12.93 -10.78 -7.67
CA GLN A 73 -13.11 -9.81 -8.74
C GLN A 73 -13.02 -8.41 -8.13
N THR A 74 -12.02 -7.62 -8.55
CA THR A 74 -11.93 -6.19 -8.18
C THR A 74 -12.54 -5.33 -9.28
N GLU A 75 -12.71 -4.02 -9.05
CA GLU A 75 -13.28 -3.09 -10.02
C GLU A 75 -12.53 -3.03 -11.36
N GLY A 76 -11.24 -3.38 -11.37
CA GLY A 76 -10.39 -3.33 -12.57
C GLY A 76 -10.02 -4.68 -13.18
N GLU A 77 -9.86 -5.74 -12.38
CA GLU A 77 -9.35 -7.02 -12.86
C GLU A 77 -9.55 -8.20 -11.89
N PRO A 78 -9.48 -9.45 -12.37
CA PRO A 78 -9.38 -10.64 -11.52
C PRO A 78 -8.12 -10.60 -10.64
N ALA A 79 -8.30 -10.90 -9.37
CA ALA A 79 -7.25 -10.86 -8.36
C ALA A 79 -7.24 -12.14 -7.51
N PHE A 80 -6.06 -12.49 -7.00
CA PHE A 80 -5.93 -13.35 -5.82
C PHE A 80 -6.16 -12.50 -4.57
N HIS A 81 -6.88 -13.05 -3.59
CA HIS A 81 -7.08 -12.44 -2.28
C HIS A 81 -6.38 -13.26 -1.20
N TYR A 82 -5.50 -12.59 -0.46
CA TYR A 82 -4.76 -13.16 0.65
C TYR A 82 -5.05 -12.39 1.94
N SER A 83 -5.01 -13.09 3.07
CA SER A 83 -4.85 -12.48 4.39
C SER A 83 -3.45 -12.77 4.93
N ALA A 84 -2.86 -11.84 5.66
CA ALA A 84 -1.59 -12.02 6.35
C ALA A 84 -1.54 -11.19 7.63
N HIS A 85 -0.47 -11.37 8.40
CA HIS A 85 -0.04 -10.42 9.41
C HIS A 85 1.17 -9.65 8.89
N TRP A 86 1.05 -8.33 8.81
CA TRP A 86 2.11 -7.43 8.38
C TRP A 86 2.84 -6.84 9.59
N ARG A 87 4.17 -6.75 9.49
CA ARG A 87 5.02 -6.08 10.47
C ARG A 87 6.19 -5.38 9.78
N ARG A 88 6.43 -4.13 10.15
CA ARG A 88 7.65 -3.40 9.77
C ARG A 88 8.00 -2.43 10.89
N TYR A 89 9.27 -2.39 11.28
CA TYR A 89 9.71 -1.63 12.45
C TYR A 89 8.86 -1.99 13.70
N LYS A 90 8.22 -1.00 14.33
CA LYS A 90 7.34 -1.18 15.49
C LYS A 90 5.86 -1.28 15.11
N TRP A 91 5.55 -1.19 13.81
CA TRP A 91 4.18 -1.22 13.32
C TRP A 91 3.77 -2.63 12.93
N SER A 92 2.53 -2.99 13.24
CA SER A 92 1.94 -4.25 12.84
C SER A 92 0.45 -4.09 12.53
N ALA A 93 -0.04 -4.94 11.63
CA ALA A 93 -1.44 -4.96 11.21
C ALA A 93 -1.85 -6.36 10.76
N ALA A 94 -3.11 -6.72 10.98
CA ALA A 94 -3.76 -7.73 10.14
C ALA A 94 -4.04 -7.10 8.77
N ILE A 95 -3.64 -7.76 7.69
CA ILE A 95 -3.73 -7.20 6.34
C ILE A 95 -4.45 -8.14 5.38
N ASP A 96 -5.39 -7.59 4.61
CA ASP A 96 -5.90 -8.21 3.39
C ASP A 96 -5.17 -7.63 2.18
N ILE A 97 -4.81 -8.49 1.22
CA ILE A 97 -4.02 -8.13 0.04
C ILE A 97 -4.70 -8.70 -1.20
N TRP A 98 -4.90 -7.84 -2.20
CA TRP A 98 -5.36 -8.22 -3.53
C TRP A 98 -4.21 -8.09 -4.53
N ILE A 99 -3.93 -9.17 -5.24
CA ILE A 99 -2.85 -9.24 -6.23
C ILE A 99 -3.45 -9.56 -7.59
N SER A 100 -3.15 -8.74 -8.60
CA SER A 100 -3.58 -8.97 -9.98
C SER A 100 -3.15 -10.35 -10.46
N LYS A 101 -4.11 -11.12 -10.98
CA LYS A 101 -3.81 -12.39 -11.65
C LYS A 101 -3.05 -12.18 -12.95
N ALA A 102 -3.26 -11.05 -13.62
CA ALA A 102 -2.63 -10.74 -14.89
C ALA A 102 -1.18 -10.25 -14.72
N SER A 103 -0.95 -9.35 -13.76
CA SER A 103 0.35 -8.67 -13.62
C SER A 103 1.17 -9.14 -12.42
N GLY A 104 0.59 -9.88 -11.48
CA GLY A 104 1.24 -10.26 -10.22
C GLY A 104 1.55 -9.07 -9.29
N LYS A 105 0.91 -7.91 -9.50
CA LYS A 105 1.15 -6.69 -8.72
C LYS A 105 0.04 -6.49 -7.69
N PHE A 106 0.37 -5.80 -6.60
CA PHE A 106 -0.62 -5.44 -5.57
C PHE A 106 -1.59 -4.43 -6.15
N ILE A 107 -2.89 -4.68 -6.06
CA ILE A 107 -3.95 -3.77 -6.51
C ILE A 107 -4.46 -2.96 -5.32
N LYS A 108 -4.71 -3.66 -4.21
CA LYS A 108 -5.34 -3.10 -3.02
C LYS A 108 -4.80 -3.78 -1.79
N THR A 109 -4.73 -3.04 -0.69
CA THR A 109 -4.59 -3.62 0.65
C THR A 109 -5.60 -2.99 1.61
N ILE A 110 -5.99 -3.75 2.63
CA ILE A 110 -6.72 -3.25 3.80
C ILE A 110 -5.93 -3.66 5.04
N SER A 111 -5.33 -2.69 5.71
CA SER A 111 -4.53 -2.88 6.92
C SER A 111 -5.35 -2.48 8.14
N ARG A 112 -5.49 -3.39 9.10
CA ARG A 112 -6.12 -3.15 10.41
C ARG A 112 -5.01 -3.18 11.47
N TYR A 113 -4.61 -2.01 11.95
CA TYR A 113 -3.47 -1.87 12.86
C TYR A 113 -3.81 -2.35 14.27
N ASP A 114 -2.88 -3.07 14.91
CA ASP A 114 -3.13 -3.73 16.20
C ASP A 114 -3.27 -2.75 17.39
N GLN A 115 -2.73 -1.54 17.27
CA GLN A 115 -2.77 -0.50 18.31
C GLN A 115 -2.95 0.89 17.69
N GLY A 116 -4.17 1.46 17.77
CA GLY A 116 -4.44 2.87 17.47
C GLY A 116 -3.68 3.43 16.25
N ALA A 117 -2.99 4.56 16.42
CA ALA A 117 -2.10 5.12 15.40
C ALA A 117 -0.86 4.23 15.22
N GLY A 118 -0.83 3.48 14.11
CA GLY A 118 0.30 2.66 13.67
C GLY A 118 1.21 3.42 12.69
N GLU A 119 1.44 2.84 11.52
CA GLU A 119 2.05 3.58 10.39
C GLU A 119 1.13 4.75 9.94
N MET A 120 -0.16 4.66 10.24
CA MET A 120 -1.19 5.66 9.92
C MET A 120 -1.85 6.19 11.20
N PRO A 121 -2.38 7.43 11.20
CA PRO A 121 -3.05 8.01 12.37
C PRO A 121 -4.47 7.46 12.63
N PHE A 122 -4.88 6.40 11.93
CA PHE A 122 -6.20 5.78 12.00
C PHE A 122 -6.09 4.24 12.00
N PRO A 123 -7.10 3.53 12.55
CA PRO A 123 -6.99 2.09 12.81
C PRO A 123 -7.07 1.23 11.55
N VAL A 124 -7.77 1.68 10.50
CA VAL A 124 -7.97 0.91 9.27
C VAL A 124 -7.60 1.73 8.04
N ALA A 125 -6.55 1.29 7.34
CA ALA A 125 -6.07 1.93 6.12
C ALA A 125 -6.40 1.10 4.89
N VAL A 126 -6.90 1.76 3.85
CA VAL A 126 -7.07 1.18 2.52
C VAL A 126 -6.06 1.83 1.60
N GLN A 127 -5.18 1.03 1.02
CA GLN A 127 -4.26 1.47 -0.01
C GLN A 127 -4.71 0.94 -1.36
N ILE A 128 -4.76 1.80 -2.38
CA ILE A 128 -5.06 1.43 -3.76
C ILE A 128 -3.85 1.80 -4.61
N MET A 129 -3.34 0.82 -5.36
CA MET A 129 -2.18 0.97 -6.22
C MET A 129 -2.62 1.26 -7.65
N ASP A 130 -1.90 2.16 -8.30
CA ASP A 130 -2.05 2.45 -9.73
C ASP A 130 -0.67 2.38 -10.40
N TYR A 131 -0.56 1.55 -11.44
CA TYR A 131 0.66 1.36 -12.21
C TYR A 131 0.56 1.94 -13.62
N ASP A 132 -0.53 2.63 -13.96
CA ASP A 132 -0.61 3.39 -15.19
C ASP A 132 0.38 4.56 -15.12
N ARG A 133 1.30 4.58 -16.10
CA ARG A 133 2.33 5.62 -16.19
C ARG A 133 1.73 7.00 -16.41
N ALA A 134 0.59 7.10 -17.10
CA ALA A 134 -0.04 8.37 -17.41
C ALA A 134 -0.60 9.05 -16.14
N HIS A 135 -1.20 8.27 -15.24
CA HIS A 135 -1.78 8.80 -14.00
C HIS A 135 -0.71 9.29 -13.02
N ALA A 136 0.46 8.65 -13.01
CA ALA A 136 1.60 9.11 -12.22
C ALA A 136 2.17 10.47 -12.71
N MET A 137 1.86 10.91 -13.93
CA MET A 137 2.50 12.08 -14.57
C MET A 137 1.64 13.34 -14.65
N ASN A 138 0.39 13.35 -14.18
CA ASN A 138 -0.46 14.54 -14.28
C ASN A 138 0.09 15.68 -13.40
N ARG A 139 0.64 16.70 -14.09
CA ARG A 139 1.13 17.98 -13.59
C ARG A 139 -0.01 18.98 -13.43
#